data_AF-A0A970SA74-F1
#
_entry.id   AF-A0A970SA74-F1
#
_cell.length_a   1.000
_cell.length_b   1.000
_cell.length_c   1.000
_cell.angle_alpha   90.00
_cell.angle_beta   90.00
_cell.angle_gamma   90.00
#
_symmetry.space_group_name_H-M   'P 1'
#
loop_
_entity.id
_entity.type
_entity.pdbx_description
1 polymer ?
#
loop_
_entity_poly.entity_id
_entity_poly.type
_entity_poly.pdbx_seq_one_letter_code
_entity_poly.pdbx_strand_id
1 'polypeptide(L)'
;MRIFLTIALLFAAASCGATAADEKAIRQSQRFYEAAYVSWAEQGDVLAAIRHLTRAVEENEANDDAQYLLGVLRMGRNEFALAEKHLQLALKHRRADRPSARAEAQNSLGLLYIHMQRLDEAVSLLKTAANEVLNREPWLAFGNLGWAYTELGDFANAEDALKRALFDQPRFCVGYYRLGALYYRQGQWEKARANLEQVTNSTESGCARMQEAWQLLGMVALRLESTEDAIEAFEKCVSINPTTDAGVECRAKRAGL
;
A
#
# COMPACT_ATOMS: atom_id res chain seq x y z
N MET A 1 -53.08 -16.69 -55.61
CA MET A 1 -53.19 -15.37 -54.95
C MET A 1 -52.47 -15.46 -53.61
N ARG A 2 -51.13 -15.38 -53.59
CA ARG A 2 -50.32 -14.38 -52.85
C ARG A 2 -50.99 -13.87 -51.57
N ILE A 3 -50.32 -14.02 -50.42
CA ILE A 3 -49.91 -12.92 -49.50
C ILE A 3 -49.13 -13.51 -48.28
N PHE A 4 -47.84 -13.13 -48.19
CA PHE A 4 -46.95 -12.84 -47.04
C PHE A 4 -47.16 -13.59 -45.71
N LEU A 5 -46.25 -14.45 -45.23
CA LEU A 5 -44.93 -14.18 -44.62
C LEU A 5 -44.92 -13.09 -43.54
N THR A 6 -45.07 -13.49 -42.26
CA THR A 6 -44.53 -12.78 -41.09
C THR A 6 -44.14 -13.78 -40.00
N ILE A 7 -42.90 -14.26 -40.08
CA ILE A 7 -42.23 -14.88 -38.93
C ILE A 7 -41.88 -13.73 -37.99
N ALA A 8 -42.63 -13.58 -36.89
CA ALA A 8 -42.28 -12.68 -35.81
C ALA A 8 -41.06 -13.24 -35.07
N LEU A 9 -39.87 -12.80 -35.47
CA LEU A 9 -38.65 -12.94 -34.68
C LEU A 9 -38.82 -12.11 -33.40
N LEU A 10 -39.26 -12.78 -32.33
CA LEU A 10 -39.12 -12.31 -30.95
C LEU A 10 -37.63 -12.26 -30.63
N PHE A 11 -36.98 -11.14 -30.95
CA PHE A 11 -35.73 -10.76 -30.30
C PHE A 11 -36.07 -10.38 -28.86
N ALA A 12 -36.13 -11.38 -27.98
CA ALA A 12 -35.94 -11.14 -26.56
C ALA A 12 -34.46 -10.80 -26.36
N ALA A 13 -34.13 -9.52 -26.56
CA ALA A 13 -32.91 -8.98 -26.01
C ALA A 13 -33.02 -9.08 -24.50
N ALA A 14 -32.40 -10.12 -23.93
CA ALA A 14 -32.07 -10.15 -22.52
C ALA A 14 -31.03 -9.04 -22.29
N SER A 15 -31.47 -7.79 -22.21
CA SER A 15 -30.66 -6.79 -21.55
C SER A 15 -30.68 -7.18 -20.08
N CYS A 16 -29.51 -7.53 -19.54
CA CYS A 16 -29.28 -7.47 -18.10
C CYS A 16 -29.35 -5.99 -17.70
N GLY A 17 -30.57 -5.44 -17.66
CA GLY A 17 -30.85 -4.09 -17.22
C GLY A 17 -31.00 -4.10 -15.71
N ALA A 18 -30.07 -3.45 -15.01
CA ALA A 18 -30.22 -3.15 -13.59
C ALA A 18 -31.59 -2.52 -13.33
N THR A 19 -32.25 -2.92 -12.26
CA THR A 19 -33.58 -2.39 -11.92
C THR A 19 -33.46 -0.91 -11.48
N ALA A 20 -34.56 -0.16 -11.54
CA ALA A 20 -34.57 1.23 -11.03
C ALA A 20 -34.18 1.33 -9.54
N ALA A 21 -34.42 0.25 -8.77
CA ALA A 21 -33.98 0.13 -7.39
C ALA A 21 -32.45 -0.03 -7.32
N ASP A 22 -31.86 -0.87 -8.17
CA ASP A 22 -30.41 -1.05 -8.27
C ASP A 22 -29.71 0.25 -8.66
N GLU A 23 -30.26 1.00 -9.63
CA GLU A 23 -29.70 2.30 -10.00
C GLU A 23 -29.76 3.32 -8.86
N LYS A 24 -30.84 3.32 -8.06
CA LYS A 24 -30.95 4.21 -6.91
C LYS A 24 -29.91 3.86 -5.85
N ALA A 25 -29.74 2.58 -5.55
CA ALA A 25 -28.75 2.06 -4.61
C ALA A 25 -27.32 2.42 -5.05
N ILE A 26 -27.00 2.24 -6.34
CA ILE A 26 -25.71 2.64 -6.93
C ILE A 26 -25.46 4.14 -6.74
N ARG A 27 -26.43 5.00 -7.08
CA ARG A 27 -26.28 6.46 -6.90
C ARG A 27 -26.14 6.86 -5.44
N GLN A 28 -26.86 6.21 -4.54
CA GLN A 28 -26.80 6.50 -3.10
C GLN A 28 -25.45 6.07 -2.50
N SER A 29 -24.99 4.88 -2.86
CA SER A 29 -23.65 4.39 -2.53
C SER A 29 -22.55 5.35 -3.00
N GLN A 30 -22.64 5.81 -4.25
CA GLN A 30 -21.67 6.75 -4.82
C GLN A 30 -21.62 8.07 -4.05
N ARG A 31 -22.76 8.62 -3.63
CA ARG A 31 -22.80 9.85 -2.81
C ARG A 31 -22.12 9.67 -1.46
N PHE A 32 -22.31 8.51 -0.83
CA PHE A 32 -21.61 8.20 0.42
C PHE A 32 -20.12 8.04 0.20
N TYR A 33 -19.69 7.41 -0.90
CA TYR A 33 -18.27 7.34 -1.26
C TYR A 33 -17.66 8.74 -1.46
N GLU A 34 -18.34 9.63 -2.18
CA GLU A 34 -17.87 11.01 -2.37
C GLU A 34 -17.76 11.78 -1.05
N ALA A 35 -18.75 11.66 -0.17
CA ALA A 35 -18.70 12.25 1.16
C ALA A 35 -17.52 11.69 1.98
N ALA A 36 -17.25 10.39 1.87
CA ALA A 36 -16.10 9.79 2.52
C ALA A 36 -14.76 10.34 2.00
N TYR A 37 -14.66 10.49 0.68
CA TYR A 37 -13.47 11.04 0.05
C TYR A 37 -13.21 12.46 0.53
N VAL A 38 -14.23 13.32 0.61
CA VAL A 38 -14.11 14.67 1.18
C VAL A 38 -13.64 14.63 2.63
N SER A 39 -14.28 13.82 3.48
CA SER A 39 -13.88 13.69 4.89
C SER A 39 -12.43 13.23 5.04
N TRP A 40 -11.96 12.30 4.20
CA TRP A 40 -10.60 11.80 4.26
C TRP A 40 -9.58 12.77 3.66
N ALA A 41 -9.78 13.18 2.41
CA ALA A 41 -8.79 13.91 1.63
C ALA A 41 -8.69 15.40 2.02
N GLU A 42 -9.81 16.03 2.38
CA GLU A 42 -9.84 17.46 2.68
C GLU A 42 -9.81 17.75 4.18
N GLN A 43 -10.48 16.93 4.98
CA GLN A 43 -10.67 17.18 6.42
C GLN A 43 -9.76 16.33 7.31
N GLY A 44 -9.16 15.27 6.76
CA GLY A 44 -8.37 14.31 7.53
C GLY A 44 -9.20 13.51 8.55
N ASP A 45 -10.52 13.58 8.51
CA ASP A 45 -11.42 12.85 9.42
C ASP A 45 -11.61 11.41 8.93
N VAL A 46 -10.65 10.56 9.30
CA VAL A 46 -10.65 9.12 8.99
C VAL A 46 -11.90 8.42 9.54
N LEU A 47 -12.41 8.83 10.71
CA LEU A 47 -13.57 8.19 11.32
C LEU A 47 -14.86 8.55 10.57
N ALA A 48 -15.03 9.79 10.15
CA ALA A 48 -16.13 10.20 9.28
C ALA A 48 -16.07 9.47 7.94
N ALA A 49 -14.89 9.39 7.33
CA ALA A 49 -14.70 8.67 6.08
C ALA A 49 -15.11 7.19 6.20
N ILE A 50 -14.68 6.50 7.25
CA ILE A 50 -15.09 5.10 7.52
C ILE A 50 -16.60 4.98 7.70
N ARG A 51 -17.26 5.91 8.42
CA ARG A 51 -18.73 5.90 8.57
C ARG A 51 -19.43 6.05 7.23
N HIS A 52 -18.99 7.01 6.41
CA HIS A 52 -19.54 7.22 5.08
C HIS A 52 -19.33 6.00 4.16
N LEU A 53 -18.13 5.42 4.15
CA LEU A 53 -17.84 4.21 3.37
C LEU A 53 -18.65 2.99 3.82
N THR A 54 -18.86 2.84 5.13
CA THR A 54 -19.71 1.77 5.66
C THR A 54 -21.13 1.88 5.10
N ARG A 55 -21.71 3.09 5.08
CA ARG A 55 -23.01 3.32 4.44
C ARG A 55 -22.96 3.10 2.93
N ALA A 56 -21.87 3.47 2.27
CA ALA A 56 -21.71 3.24 0.84
C ALA A 56 -21.81 1.74 0.48
N VAL A 57 -21.13 0.88 1.24
CA VAL A 57 -21.13 -0.57 1.00
C VAL A 57 -22.41 -1.27 1.51
N GLU A 58 -23.12 -0.68 2.47
CA GLU A 58 -24.47 -1.13 2.88
C GLU A 58 -25.51 -0.90 1.78
N GLU A 59 -25.41 0.21 1.06
CA GLU A 59 -26.30 0.53 -0.07
C GLU A 59 -25.96 -0.30 -1.31
N ASN A 60 -24.66 -0.51 -1.57
CA ASN A 60 -24.19 -1.31 -2.69
C ASN A 60 -22.87 -1.99 -2.34
N GLU A 61 -22.92 -3.27 -1.98
CA GLU A 61 -21.73 -4.08 -1.67
C GLU A 61 -20.76 -4.16 -2.86
N ALA A 62 -21.25 -4.04 -4.08
CA ALA A 62 -20.45 -4.10 -5.31
C ALA A 62 -19.76 -2.77 -5.66
N ASN A 63 -19.87 -1.73 -4.83
CA ASN A 63 -19.08 -0.52 -4.98
C ASN A 63 -17.60 -0.80 -4.64
N ASP A 64 -16.83 -1.21 -5.65
CA ASP A 64 -15.44 -1.63 -5.49
C ASP A 64 -14.52 -0.51 -5.00
N ASP A 65 -14.78 0.74 -5.40
CA ASP A 65 -14.00 1.90 -4.95
C ASP A 65 -14.27 2.21 -3.46
N ALA A 66 -15.51 2.09 -2.99
CA ALA A 66 -15.83 2.20 -1.56
C ALA A 66 -15.26 1.05 -0.73
N GLN A 67 -15.36 -0.19 -1.22
CA GLN A 67 -14.74 -1.35 -0.59
C GLN A 67 -13.22 -1.18 -0.48
N TYR A 68 -12.57 -0.73 -1.56
CA TYR A 68 -11.13 -0.51 -1.59
C TYR A 68 -10.70 0.53 -0.56
N LEU A 69 -11.30 1.74 -0.59
CA LEU A 69 -10.93 2.81 0.34
C LEU A 69 -11.23 2.41 1.79
N LEU A 70 -12.34 1.72 2.05
CA LEU A 70 -12.67 1.21 3.39
C LEU A 70 -11.61 0.21 3.87
N GLY A 71 -11.18 -0.70 2.99
CA GLY A 71 -10.10 -1.65 3.29
C GLY A 71 -8.80 -0.95 3.65
N VAL A 72 -8.38 0.05 2.87
CA VAL A 72 -7.16 0.84 3.12
C VAL A 72 -7.24 1.60 4.44
N LEU A 73 -8.36 2.27 4.73
CA LEU A 73 -8.51 3.04 5.98
C LEU A 73 -8.58 2.12 7.21
N ARG A 74 -9.20 0.94 7.10
CA ARG A 74 -9.20 -0.09 8.15
C ARG A 74 -7.80 -0.65 8.38
N MET A 75 -7.02 -0.87 7.31
CA MET A 75 -5.62 -1.30 7.41
C MET A 75 -4.77 -0.27 8.17
N GLY A 76 -4.91 1.03 7.84
CA GLY A 76 -4.21 2.11 8.55
C GLY A 76 -4.56 2.23 10.04
N ARG A 77 -5.67 1.63 10.47
CA ARG A 77 -6.09 1.52 11.88
C ARG A 77 -5.70 0.18 12.52
N ASN A 78 -4.92 -0.64 11.83
CA ASN A 78 -4.54 -2.01 12.23
C ASN A 78 -5.73 -2.98 12.38
N GLU A 79 -6.87 -2.68 11.74
CA GLU A 79 -8.06 -3.53 11.76
C GLU A 79 -7.98 -4.57 10.62
N PHE A 80 -6.94 -5.41 10.65
CA PHE A 80 -6.51 -6.23 9.51
C PHE A 80 -7.56 -7.21 8.98
N ALA A 81 -8.34 -7.85 9.86
CA ALA A 81 -9.41 -8.76 9.43
C ALA A 81 -10.51 -8.04 8.63
N LEU A 82 -10.87 -6.81 9.04
CA LEU A 82 -11.83 -5.99 8.31
C LEU A 82 -11.22 -5.48 7.01
N ALA A 83 -9.96 -5.06 7.05
CA ALA A 83 -9.23 -4.62 5.86
C ALA A 83 -9.18 -5.72 4.79
N GLU A 84 -8.85 -6.96 5.18
CA GLU A 84 -8.80 -8.10 4.27
C GLU A 84 -10.15 -8.34 3.59
N LYS A 85 -11.23 -8.41 4.38
CA LYS A 85 -12.59 -8.59 3.87
C LYS A 85 -12.91 -7.56 2.78
N HIS A 86 -12.67 -6.29 3.07
CA HIS A 86 -13.04 -5.19 2.16
C HIS A 86 -12.14 -5.15 0.91
N LEU A 87 -10.83 -5.40 1.03
CA LEU A 87 -9.93 -5.47 -0.13
C LEU A 87 -10.23 -6.68 -1.04
N GLN A 88 -10.61 -7.83 -0.47
CA GLN A 88 -11.06 -8.99 -1.23
C GLN A 88 -12.37 -8.70 -1.97
N LEU A 89 -13.34 -8.04 -1.33
CA LEU A 89 -14.58 -7.60 -1.97
C LEU A 89 -14.31 -6.59 -3.09
N ALA A 90 -13.39 -5.63 -2.87
CA ALA A 90 -12.98 -4.69 -3.91
C ALA A 90 -12.45 -5.44 -5.14
N LEU A 91 -11.52 -6.39 -4.96
CA LEU A 91 -10.99 -7.19 -6.08
C LEU A 91 -12.05 -8.05 -6.78
N LYS A 92 -12.99 -8.62 -6.01
CA LYS A 92 -14.10 -9.42 -6.53
C LYS A 92 -15.02 -8.61 -7.46
N HIS A 93 -15.33 -7.38 -7.08
CA HIS A 93 -16.26 -6.51 -7.82
C HIS A 93 -15.60 -5.62 -8.87
N ARG A 94 -14.27 -5.46 -8.81
CA ARG A 94 -13.52 -4.62 -9.75
C ARG A 94 -13.50 -5.20 -11.16
N ARG A 95 -14.04 -4.42 -12.08
CA ARG A 95 -14.20 -4.78 -13.50
C ARG A 95 -12.85 -5.00 -14.19
N ALA A 96 -12.84 -5.90 -15.17
CA ALA A 96 -11.63 -6.26 -15.92
C ALA A 96 -11.09 -5.13 -16.82
N ASP A 97 -11.92 -4.15 -17.16
CA ASP A 97 -11.54 -2.94 -17.92
C ASP A 97 -10.86 -1.87 -17.05
N ARG A 98 -10.67 -2.10 -15.74
CA ARG A 98 -9.92 -1.24 -14.82
C ARG A 98 -8.65 -1.92 -14.27
N PRO A 99 -7.71 -2.36 -15.13
CA PRO A 99 -6.53 -3.12 -14.71
C PRO A 99 -5.60 -2.34 -13.77
N SER A 100 -5.41 -1.03 -13.99
CA SER A 100 -4.62 -0.19 -13.07
C SER A 100 -5.19 -0.20 -11.65
N ALA A 101 -6.50 -0.04 -11.52
CA ALA A 101 -7.16 -0.06 -10.22
C ALA A 101 -7.04 -1.48 -9.63
N ARG A 102 -7.19 -2.54 -10.43
CA ARG A 102 -7.02 -3.91 -9.93
C ARG A 102 -5.63 -4.13 -9.35
N ALA A 103 -4.58 -3.67 -10.04
CA ALA A 103 -3.21 -3.71 -9.53
C ALA A 103 -3.04 -2.94 -8.22
N GLU A 104 -3.68 -1.78 -8.09
CA GLU A 104 -3.68 -0.99 -6.85
C GLU A 104 -4.28 -1.77 -5.66
N ALA A 105 -5.44 -2.41 -5.86
CA ALA A 105 -6.05 -3.24 -4.81
C ALA A 105 -5.25 -4.50 -4.49
N GLN A 106 -4.61 -5.13 -5.49
CA GLN A 106 -3.70 -6.25 -5.28
C GLN A 106 -2.46 -5.81 -4.50
N ASN A 107 -1.92 -4.62 -4.78
CA ASN A 107 -0.81 -4.04 -4.03
C ASN A 107 -1.20 -3.81 -2.56
N SER A 108 -2.35 -3.21 -2.30
CA SER A 108 -2.83 -2.95 -0.93
C SER A 108 -3.13 -4.24 -0.16
N LEU A 109 -3.71 -5.26 -0.81
CA LEU A 109 -3.93 -6.57 -0.18
C LEU A 109 -2.62 -7.32 0.06
N GLY A 110 -1.67 -7.22 -0.88
CA GLY A 110 -0.33 -7.76 -0.71
C GLY A 110 0.41 -7.13 0.47
N LEU A 111 0.34 -5.80 0.62
CA LEU A 111 0.86 -5.07 1.77
C LEU A 111 0.21 -5.54 3.08
N LEU A 112 -1.11 -5.70 3.11
CA LEU A 112 -1.82 -6.24 4.26
C LEU A 112 -1.31 -7.64 4.63
N TYR A 113 -1.06 -8.50 3.65
CA TYR A 113 -0.54 -9.85 3.90
C TYR A 113 0.90 -9.86 4.41
N ILE A 114 1.73 -8.86 4.08
CA ILE A 114 3.03 -8.69 4.76
C ILE A 114 2.81 -8.42 6.25
N HIS A 115 1.92 -7.49 6.60
CA HIS A 115 1.61 -7.19 8.02
C HIS A 115 1.03 -8.40 8.77
N MET A 116 0.29 -9.26 8.08
CA MET A 116 -0.25 -10.51 8.63
C MET A 116 0.74 -11.69 8.58
N GLN A 117 1.99 -11.50 8.15
CA GLN A 117 3.00 -12.55 7.97
C GLN A 117 2.60 -13.67 6.99
N ARG A 118 1.66 -13.38 6.08
CA ARG A 118 1.22 -14.26 4.98
C ARG A 118 2.04 -13.99 3.73
N LEU A 119 3.35 -14.23 3.83
CA LEU A 119 4.34 -13.72 2.88
C LEU A 119 4.21 -14.33 1.48
N ASP A 120 3.89 -15.61 1.35
CA ASP A 120 3.71 -16.25 0.03
C ASP A 120 2.51 -15.66 -0.74
N GLU A 121 1.41 -15.40 -0.04
CA GLU A 121 0.21 -14.77 -0.61
C GLU A 121 0.50 -13.31 -0.98
N ALA A 122 1.26 -12.60 -0.14
CA ALA A 122 1.74 -11.26 -0.46
C ALA A 122 2.56 -11.25 -1.75
N VAL A 123 3.57 -12.12 -1.87
CA VAL A 123 4.43 -12.22 -3.06
C VAL A 123 3.61 -12.49 -4.32
N SER A 124 2.63 -13.40 -4.27
CA SER A 124 1.77 -13.72 -5.41
C SER A 124 0.99 -12.50 -5.93
N LEU A 125 0.33 -11.78 -5.01
CA LEU A 125 -0.44 -10.58 -5.34
C LEU A 125 0.46 -9.45 -5.85
N LEU A 126 1.58 -9.22 -5.17
CA LEU A 126 2.52 -8.13 -5.47
C LEU A 126 3.23 -8.35 -6.80
N LYS A 127 3.60 -9.59 -7.15
CA LYS A 127 4.12 -9.92 -8.49
C LYS A 127 3.11 -9.60 -9.58
N THR A 128 1.84 -9.91 -9.36
CA THR A 128 0.79 -9.63 -10.34
C THR A 128 0.61 -8.11 -10.50
N ALA A 129 0.51 -7.38 -9.38
CA ALA A 129 0.35 -5.93 -9.38
C ALA A 129 1.55 -5.20 -10.02
N ALA A 130 2.77 -5.64 -9.73
CA ALA A 130 3.99 -4.98 -10.19
C ALA A 130 4.26 -5.20 -11.69
N ASN A 131 3.77 -6.30 -12.27
CA ASN A 131 3.93 -6.60 -13.69
C ASN A 131 2.68 -6.30 -14.53
N GLU A 132 1.65 -5.70 -13.95
CA GLU A 132 0.49 -5.19 -14.71
C GLU A 132 0.91 -3.98 -15.53
N VAL A 133 0.86 -4.11 -16.86
CA VAL A 133 1.35 -3.11 -17.83
C VAL A 133 0.62 -1.78 -17.68
N LEU A 134 -0.65 -1.81 -17.27
CA LEU A 134 -1.46 -0.62 -17.08
C LEU A 134 -1.42 -0.07 -15.65
N ASN A 135 -0.59 -0.64 -14.77
CA ASN A 135 -0.34 -0.06 -13.46
C ASN A 135 0.43 1.26 -13.61
N ARG A 136 -0.12 2.33 -13.04
CA ARG A 136 0.48 3.67 -13.08
C ARG A 136 1.60 3.86 -12.07
N GLU A 137 1.63 3.04 -11.02
CA GLU A 137 2.59 3.14 -9.93
C GLU A 137 3.16 1.76 -9.57
N PRO A 138 3.77 1.04 -10.53
CA PRO A 138 4.31 -0.30 -10.28
C PRO A 138 5.46 -0.27 -9.27
N TRP A 139 6.17 0.85 -9.12
CA TRP A 139 7.19 1.04 -8.08
C TRP A 139 6.68 0.80 -6.66
N LEU A 140 5.40 1.08 -6.35
CA LEU A 140 4.80 0.77 -5.05
C LEU A 140 4.75 -0.75 -4.82
N ALA A 141 4.27 -1.48 -5.82
CA ALA A 141 4.17 -2.93 -5.78
C ALA A 141 5.54 -3.60 -5.79
N PHE A 142 6.50 -3.11 -6.56
CA PHE A 142 7.89 -3.57 -6.51
C PHE A 142 8.54 -3.30 -5.14
N GLY A 143 8.28 -2.12 -4.56
CA GLY A 143 8.74 -1.81 -3.22
C GLY A 143 8.21 -2.80 -2.19
N ASN A 144 6.91 -3.10 -2.23
CA ASN A 144 6.26 -4.06 -1.33
C ASN A 144 6.72 -5.50 -1.59
N LEU A 145 6.91 -5.88 -2.85
CA LEU A 145 7.44 -7.18 -3.23
C LEU A 145 8.85 -7.39 -2.65
N GLY A 146 9.69 -6.36 -2.75
CA GLY A 146 11.02 -6.35 -2.14
C GLY A 146 11.01 -6.52 -0.63
N TRP A 147 10.05 -5.90 0.06
CA TRP A 147 9.86 -6.10 1.49
C TRP A 147 9.42 -7.54 1.81
N ALA A 148 8.40 -8.06 1.11
CA ALA A 148 7.95 -9.43 1.32
C ALA A 148 9.08 -10.46 1.14
N TYR A 149 9.90 -10.29 0.10
CA TYR A 149 11.07 -11.14 -0.13
C TYR A 149 12.16 -11.00 0.93
N THR A 150 12.36 -9.79 1.44
CA THR A 150 13.29 -9.56 2.56
C THR A 150 12.84 -10.34 3.80
N GLU A 151 11.55 -10.34 4.10
CA GLU A 151 10.99 -11.10 5.23
C GLU A 151 11.10 -12.62 5.03
N LEU A 152 10.95 -13.10 3.80
CA LEU A 152 11.17 -14.51 3.43
C LEU A 152 12.66 -14.92 3.47
N GLY A 153 13.59 -13.96 3.56
CA GLY A 153 15.02 -14.23 3.43
C GLY A 153 15.50 -14.46 1.99
N ASP A 154 14.63 -14.28 1.00
CA ASP A 154 14.97 -14.33 -0.42
C ASP A 154 15.58 -13.00 -0.86
N PHE A 155 16.80 -12.76 -0.39
CA PHE A 155 17.44 -11.47 -0.54
C PHE A 155 17.78 -11.11 -1.99
N ALA A 156 17.97 -12.10 -2.86
CA ALA A 156 18.27 -11.87 -4.27
C ALA A 156 17.06 -11.26 -4.99
N ASN A 157 15.88 -11.87 -4.83
CA ASN A 157 14.65 -11.31 -5.41
C ASN A 157 14.22 -10.01 -4.71
N ALA A 158 14.54 -9.85 -3.42
CA ALA A 158 14.31 -8.60 -2.71
C ALA A 158 15.10 -7.44 -3.33
N GLU A 159 16.40 -7.64 -3.57
CA GLU A 159 17.26 -6.61 -4.16
C GLU A 159 16.81 -6.23 -5.58
N ASP A 160 16.47 -7.22 -6.41
CA ASP A 160 15.96 -6.98 -7.77
C ASP A 160 14.67 -6.17 -7.75
N ALA A 161 13.68 -6.59 -6.95
CA ALA A 161 12.41 -5.88 -6.85
C ALA A 161 12.59 -4.43 -6.38
N LEU A 162 13.42 -4.19 -5.36
CA LEU A 162 13.66 -2.84 -4.86
C LEU A 162 14.43 -1.97 -5.86
N LYS A 163 15.41 -2.54 -6.58
CA LYS A 163 16.10 -1.82 -7.67
C LYS A 163 15.15 -1.46 -8.81
N ARG A 164 14.21 -2.33 -9.16
CA ARG A 164 13.16 -2.03 -10.15
C ARG A 164 12.24 -0.90 -9.68
N ALA A 165 11.86 -0.88 -8.40
CA ALA A 165 11.07 0.22 -7.83
C ALA A 165 11.81 1.56 -7.96
N LEU A 166 13.10 1.59 -7.66
CA LEU A 166 13.92 2.80 -7.73
C LEU A 166 14.31 3.19 -9.16
N PHE A 167 14.35 2.25 -10.09
CA PHE A 167 14.51 2.55 -11.50
C PHE A 167 13.29 3.31 -12.05
N ASP A 168 12.09 2.85 -11.69
CA ASP A 168 10.82 3.46 -12.10
C ASP A 168 10.57 4.81 -11.40
N GLN A 169 10.84 4.88 -10.09
CA GLN A 169 10.72 6.12 -9.30
C GLN A 169 12.00 6.40 -8.49
N PRO A 170 12.99 7.11 -9.05
CA PRO A 170 14.28 7.37 -8.40
C PRO A 170 14.24 8.20 -7.10
N ARG A 171 13.13 8.91 -6.83
CA ARG A 171 12.91 9.69 -5.60
C ARG A 171 12.13 8.92 -4.52
N PHE A 172 11.85 7.63 -4.73
CA PHE A 172 11.05 6.82 -3.81
C PHE A 172 11.84 6.46 -2.54
N CYS A 173 11.75 7.31 -1.51
CA CYS A 173 12.54 7.15 -0.29
C CYS A 173 12.22 5.89 0.53
N VAL A 174 10.98 5.37 0.49
CA VAL A 174 10.67 4.08 1.14
C VAL A 174 11.38 2.92 0.42
N GLY A 175 11.61 3.03 -0.89
CA GLY A 175 12.44 2.08 -1.65
C GLY A 175 13.89 2.05 -1.18
N TYR A 176 14.51 3.22 -1.00
CA TYR A 176 15.86 3.32 -0.43
C TYR A 176 15.91 2.82 1.01
N TYR A 177 14.93 3.17 1.85
CA TYR A 177 14.83 2.64 3.21
C TYR A 177 14.80 1.11 3.23
N ARG A 178 13.98 0.50 2.36
CA ARG A 178 13.85 -0.95 2.25
C ARG A 178 15.12 -1.61 1.71
N LEU A 179 15.85 -0.99 0.78
CA LEU A 179 17.19 -1.46 0.40
C LEU A 179 18.17 -1.37 1.56
N GLY A 180 18.12 -0.28 2.32
CA GLY A 180 18.91 -0.12 3.54
C GLY A 180 18.66 -1.24 4.54
N ALA A 181 17.40 -1.55 4.81
CA ALA A 181 16.98 -2.64 5.70
C ALA A 181 17.39 -4.02 5.17
N LEU A 182 17.24 -4.27 3.86
CA LEU A 182 17.71 -5.49 3.20
C LEU A 182 19.22 -5.68 3.40
N TYR A 183 20.03 -4.67 3.07
CA TYR A 183 21.48 -4.75 3.20
C TYR A 183 21.93 -4.88 4.65
N TYR A 184 21.21 -4.24 5.59
CA TYR A 184 21.44 -4.45 7.02
C TYR A 184 21.20 -5.91 7.41
N ARG A 185 20.11 -6.54 6.96
CA ARG A 185 19.86 -7.98 7.21
C ARG A 185 20.91 -8.90 6.58
N GLN A 186 21.51 -8.50 5.47
CA GLN A 186 22.60 -9.23 4.82
C GLN A 186 23.99 -8.98 5.44
N GLY A 187 24.11 -8.07 6.42
CA GLY A 187 25.40 -7.68 6.96
C GLY A 187 26.24 -6.78 6.06
N GLN A 188 25.65 -6.22 5.01
CA GLN A 188 26.31 -5.30 4.06
C GLN A 188 26.17 -3.87 4.55
N TRP A 189 26.79 -3.56 5.69
CA TRP A 189 26.63 -2.32 6.44
C TRP A 189 26.89 -1.06 5.62
N GLU A 190 27.91 -1.08 4.77
CA GLU A 190 28.25 0.04 3.89
C GLU A 190 27.17 0.35 2.87
N LYS A 191 26.59 -0.69 2.24
CA LYS A 191 25.46 -0.50 1.33
C LYS A 191 24.21 -0.05 2.07
N ALA A 192 24.02 -0.55 3.30
CA ALA A 192 22.91 -0.13 4.15
C ALA A 192 23.00 1.37 4.45
N ARG A 193 24.17 1.85 4.91
CA ARG A 193 24.44 3.27 5.15
C ARG A 193 24.14 4.11 3.91
N ALA A 194 24.74 3.77 2.78
CA ALA A 194 24.58 4.54 1.55
C ALA A 194 23.11 4.70 1.12
N ASN A 195 22.29 3.65 1.27
CA ASN A 195 20.86 3.72 0.94
C ASN A 195 20.06 4.51 1.99
N LEU A 196 20.37 4.38 3.28
CA LEU A 196 19.70 5.14 4.34
C LEU A 196 20.02 6.64 4.24
N GLU A 197 21.23 7.00 3.82
CA GLU A 197 21.62 8.38 3.56
C GLU A 197 20.85 9.01 2.39
N GLN A 198 20.42 8.21 1.39
CA GLN A 198 19.48 8.71 0.37
C GLN A 198 18.12 9.10 0.97
N VAL A 199 17.71 8.46 2.06
CA VAL A 199 16.46 8.78 2.76
C VAL A 199 16.63 10.03 3.61
N THR A 200 17.66 10.06 4.45
CA THR A 200 17.88 11.14 5.43
C THR A 200 18.28 12.47 4.80
N ASN A 201 18.93 12.43 3.62
CA ASN A 201 19.29 13.62 2.84
C ASN A 201 18.24 14.00 1.78
N SER A 202 17.12 13.27 1.69
CA SER A 202 16.09 13.54 0.69
C SER A 202 15.37 14.87 0.94
N THR A 203 15.12 15.61 -0.14
CA THR A 203 14.28 16.82 -0.13
C THR A 203 12.79 16.52 -0.27
N GLU A 204 12.42 15.26 -0.50
CA GLU A 204 11.02 14.86 -0.58
C GLU A 204 10.33 14.97 0.78
N SER A 205 9.12 15.50 0.77
CA SER A 205 8.34 15.74 1.98
C SER A 205 8.19 14.46 2.80
N GLY A 206 8.52 14.54 4.09
CA GLY A 206 8.44 13.42 5.03
C GLY A 206 9.61 12.44 4.99
N CYS A 207 10.40 12.36 3.91
CA CYS A 207 11.47 11.37 3.77
C CYS A 207 12.61 11.58 4.78
N ALA A 208 13.15 12.79 4.90
CA ALA A 208 14.18 13.10 5.89
C ALA A 208 13.69 13.00 7.35
N ARG A 209 12.37 12.92 7.56
CA ARG A 209 11.73 12.72 8.88
C ARG A 209 11.27 11.27 9.10
N MET A 210 11.67 10.33 8.24
CA MET A 210 11.39 8.91 8.45
C MET A 210 12.20 8.40 9.64
N GLN A 211 11.51 8.14 10.75
CA GLN A 211 12.14 7.86 12.03
C GLN A 211 12.91 6.53 12.01
N GLU A 212 12.32 5.52 11.38
CA GLU A 212 12.88 4.18 11.24
C GLU A 212 14.17 4.17 10.42
N ALA A 213 14.30 5.09 9.45
CA ALA A 213 15.54 5.25 8.68
C ALA A 213 16.68 5.76 9.56
N TRP A 214 16.43 6.75 10.42
CA TRP A 214 17.42 7.25 11.39
C TRP A 214 17.79 6.21 12.44
N GLN A 215 16.80 5.47 12.95
CA GLN A 215 17.04 4.35 13.85
C GLN A 215 17.98 3.31 13.21
N LEU A 216 17.66 2.88 11.99
CA LEU A 216 18.43 1.88 11.27
C LEU A 216 19.83 2.41 10.91
N LEU A 217 19.96 3.69 10.56
CA LEU A 217 21.25 4.32 10.29
C LEU A 217 22.14 4.32 11.55
N GLY A 218 21.59 4.60 12.73
CA GLY A 218 22.32 4.49 13.99
C GLY A 218 22.75 3.05 14.29
N MET A 219 21.89 2.06 14.03
CA MET A 219 22.27 0.65 14.15
C MET A 219 23.37 0.24 13.17
N VAL A 220 23.33 0.74 11.93
CA VAL A 220 24.37 0.53 10.93
C VAL A 220 25.69 1.17 11.39
N ALA A 221 25.66 2.39 11.90
CA ALA A 221 26.85 3.09 12.41
C ALA A 221 27.52 2.31 13.56
N LEU A 222 26.74 1.72 14.47
CA LEU A 222 27.28 0.82 15.49
C LEU A 222 27.96 -0.43 14.91
N ARG A 223 27.43 -1.00 13.82
CA ARG A 223 28.05 -2.15 13.12
C ARG A 223 29.34 -1.77 12.39
N LEU A 224 29.47 -0.50 12.03
CA LEU A 224 30.66 0.09 11.41
C LEU A 224 31.64 0.67 12.43
N GLU A 225 31.37 0.52 13.74
CA GLU A 225 32.19 1.05 14.84
C GLU A 225 32.34 2.60 14.80
N SER A 226 31.38 3.30 14.18
CA SER A 226 31.31 4.77 14.17
C SER A 226 30.36 5.24 15.27
N THR A 227 30.89 5.43 16.47
CA THR A 227 30.10 5.80 17.65
C THR A 227 29.50 7.20 17.52
N GLU A 228 30.26 8.16 16.97
CA GLU A 228 29.81 9.54 16.76
C GLU A 228 28.61 9.60 15.80
N ASP A 229 28.69 8.91 14.66
CA ASP A 229 27.58 8.84 13.70
C ASP A 229 26.36 8.14 14.30
N ALA A 230 26.57 7.11 15.14
CA ALA A 230 25.50 6.41 15.82
C ALA A 230 24.75 7.33 16.79
N ILE A 231 25.49 8.13 17.59
CA ILE A 231 24.90 9.12 18.49
C ILE A 231 24.08 10.13 17.69
N GLU A 232 24.63 10.71 16.62
CA GLU A 232 23.92 11.68 15.78
C GLU A 232 22.62 11.07 15.22
N ALA A 233 22.69 9.87 14.64
CA ALA A 233 21.54 9.22 14.05
C ALA A 233 20.45 8.92 15.09
N PHE A 234 20.82 8.44 16.28
CA PHE A 234 19.86 8.21 17.37
C PHE A 234 19.30 9.52 17.93
N GLU A 235 20.07 10.61 17.98
CA GLU A 235 19.56 11.93 18.35
C GLU A 235 18.49 12.42 17.37
N LYS A 236 18.75 12.32 16.06
CA LYS A 236 17.77 12.65 15.03
C LYS A 236 16.52 11.78 15.16
N CYS A 237 16.67 10.47 15.33
CA CYS A 237 15.57 9.54 15.57
C CYS A 237 14.70 9.97 16.77
N VAL A 238 15.30 10.30 17.92
CA VAL A 238 14.57 10.75 19.11
C VAL A 238 13.89 12.09 18.89
N SER A 239 14.53 13.01 18.15
CA SER A 239 13.99 14.35 17.87
C SER A 239 12.73 14.34 16.99
N ILE A 240 12.55 13.29 16.16
CA ILE A 240 11.38 13.14 15.29
C ILE A 240 10.15 12.83 16.13
N ASN A 241 10.21 11.79 16.96
CA ASN A 241 9.18 11.47 17.93
C ASN A 241 9.74 10.63 19.10
N PRO A 242 9.88 11.17 20.31
CA PRO A 242 10.52 10.46 21.40
C PRO A 242 9.64 9.37 22.06
N THR A 243 8.36 9.22 21.67
CA THR A 243 7.38 8.33 22.32
C THR A 243 6.93 7.15 21.47
N THR A 244 7.32 7.09 20.19
CA THR A 244 7.16 5.88 19.38
C THR A 244 8.10 4.79 19.87
N ASP A 245 7.82 3.53 19.53
CA ASP A 245 8.71 2.41 19.86
C ASP A 245 10.14 2.68 19.36
N ALA A 246 10.27 3.14 18.10
CA ALA A 246 11.54 3.58 17.52
C ALA A 246 12.23 4.67 18.35
N GLY A 247 11.50 5.70 18.77
CA GLY A 247 12.04 6.79 19.59
C GLY A 247 12.51 6.35 20.96
N VAL A 248 11.78 5.43 21.60
CA VAL A 248 12.16 4.82 22.88
C VAL A 248 13.42 3.98 22.72
N GLU A 249 13.49 3.14 21.69
CA GLU A 249 14.66 2.31 21.38
C GLU A 249 15.90 3.16 21.06
N CYS A 250 15.77 4.18 20.21
CA CYS A 250 16.86 5.11 19.90
C CYS A 250 17.39 5.81 21.16
N ARG A 251 16.51 6.25 22.06
CA ARG A 251 16.90 6.87 23.33
C ARG A 251 17.71 5.90 24.21
N ALA A 252 17.24 4.66 24.33
CA ALA A 252 17.91 3.63 25.12
C ALA A 252 19.28 3.26 24.52
N LYS A 253 19.38 3.12 23.20
CA LYS A 253 20.66 2.87 22.50
C LYS A 253 21.65 4.01 22.70
N ARG A 254 21.22 5.25 22.51
CA ARG A 254 22.08 6.43 22.70
C ARG A 254 22.60 6.55 24.13
N ALA A 255 21.79 6.26 25.13
CA ALA A 255 22.22 6.35 26.53
C ALA A 255 23.30 5.31 26.93
N GLY A 256 23.51 4.29 26.11
CA GLY A 256 24.53 3.26 26.31
C GLY A 256 25.83 3.48 25.52
N LEU A 257 25.94 4.58 24.79
CA LEU A 257 27.14 5.03 24.05
C LEU A 257 27.78 6.20 24.78
#